data_AF-A0A7S0B9J3-F1
#
_entry.id   AF-A0A7S0B9J3-F1
#
_cell.length_a   1.000
_cell.length_b   1.000
_cell.length_c   1.000
_cell.angle_alpha   90.00
_cell.angle_beta   90.00
_cell.angle_gamma   90.00
#
_symmetry.space_group_name_H-M   'P 1'
#
loop_
_entity.id
_entity.type
_entity.pdbx_description
1 polymer ?
#
loop_
_entity_poly.entity_id
_entity_poly.type
_entity_poly.pdbx_seq_one_letter_code
_entity_poly.pdbx_strand_id
1 'polypeptide(L)'
;QEKITFIFDESNALGPAFLERMNALLAAGEVPGLFEGDEYTNLMSECRASGMQGLDDAELFARFTKQVQRNLHIVFTMNPANPDFYNRSNSSPALFNRC
;
A
#
# COMPACT_ATOMS: atom_id res chain seq x y z
N GLN A 1 7.92 3.62 -16.66
CA GLN A 1 7.40 2.96 -15.44
C GLN A 1 8.49 3.04 -14.40
N GLU A 2 8.21 3.71 -13.30
CA GLU A 2 9.13 3.92 -12.19
C GLU A 2 8.93 2.81 -11.16
N LYS A 3 10.03 2.21 -10.70
CA LYS A 3 10.02 1.21 -9.63
C LYS A 3 10.43 1.90 -8.35
N ILE A 4 9.63 1.72 -7.30
CA ILE A 4 9.81 2.40 -6.02
C ILE A 4 10.05 1.33 -4.96
N THR A 5 11.11 1.51 -4.18
CA THR A 5 11.34 0.73 -2.96
C THR A 5 11.06 1.61 -1.77
N PHE A 6 10.01 1.28 -1.02
CA PHE A 6 9.64 1.94 0.22
C PHE A 6 10.25 1.16 1.39
N ILE A 7 11.28 1.73 2.01
CA ILE A 7 11.93 1.16 3.18
C ILE A 7 11.31 1.79 4.42
N PHE A 8 10.85 0.95 5.33
CA PHE A 8 10.17 1.37 6.54
C PHE A 8 10.77 0.70 7.77
N ASP A 9 11.26 1.52 8.70
CA ASP A 9 11.78 1.06 9.97
C ASP A 9 10.69 1.03 11.04
N GLU A 10 10.67 -0.03 11.84
CA GLU A 10 9.71 -0.20 12.92
C GLU A 10 9.72 0.95 13.94
N SER A 11 10.86 1.64 14.11
CA SER A 11 10.97 2.82 14.96
C SER A 11 10.16 4.00 14.44
N ASN A 12 9.83 4.02 13.15
CA ASN A 12 8.94 5.00 12.53
C ASN A 12 7.47 4.59 12.58
N ALA A 13 7.14 3.40 13.11
CA ALA A 13 5.75 2.98 13.31
C ALA A 13 5.08 3.82 14.40
N LEU A 14 4.34 4.83 13.95
CA LEU A 14 3.58 5.75 14.80
C LEU A 14 2.46 5.06 15.62
N GLY A 15 2.08 3.84 15.26
CA GLY A 15 1.14 3.02 16.04
C GLY A 15 0.53 1.85 15.26
N PRO A 16 -0.36 1.06 15.90
CA PRO A 16 -0.96 -0.14 15.32
C PRO A 16 -1.75 0.14 14.03
N ALA A 17 -2.46 1.27 13.98
CA ALA A 17 -3.25 1.67 12.82
C ALA A 17 -2.40 1.85 11.54
N PHE A 18 -1.12 2.19 11.68
CA PHE A 18 -0.21 2.29 10.53
C PHE A 18 0.09 0.90 9.95
N LEU A 19 0.35 -0.09 10.81
CA LEU A 19 0.61 -1.46 10.40
C LEU A 19 -0.62 -2.09 9.73
N GLU A 20 -1.82 -1.77 10.20
CA GLU A 20 -3.07 -2.21 9.56
C GLU A 20 -3.21 -1.67 8.13
N ARG A 21 -2.92 -0.37 7.92
CA ARG A 21 -2.91 0.23 6.59
C ARG A 21 -1.86 -0.41 5.68
N MET A 22 -0.66 -0.69 6.20
CA MET A 22 0.37 -1.41 5.45
C MET A 22 -0.04 -2.84 5.11
N ASN A 23 -0.70 -3.54 6.03
CA ASN A 23 -1.21 -4.88 5.80
C ASN A 23 -2.28 -4.88 4.69
N ALA A 24 -3.17 -3.87 4.66
CA ALA A 24 -4.13 -3.69 3.56
C ALA A 24 -3.41 -3.42 2.23
N LEU A 25 -2.39 -2.55 2.22
CA LEU A 25 -1.59 -2.25 1.04
C LEU A 25 -0.88 -3.49 0.48
N LEU A 26 -0.28 -4.32 1.33
CA LEU A 26 0.35 -5.58 0.92
C LEU A 26 -0.66 -6.64 0.48
N ALA A 27 -1.85 -6.66 1.08
CA ALA A 27 -2.87 -7.67 0.78
C ALA A 27 -3.66 -7.34 -0.50
N ALA A 28 -4.02 -6.08 -0.71
CA ALA A 28 -4.91 -5.66 -1.78
C ALA A 28 -4.25 -4.71 -2.80
N GLY A 29 -3.08 -4.15 -2.51
CA GLY A 29 -2.45 -3.13 -3.35
C GLY A 29 -3.04 -1.73 -3.15
N GLU A 30 -3.93 -1.56 -2.17
CA GLU A 30 -4.61 -0.30 -1.86
C GLU A 30 -4.80 -0.15 -0.35
N VAL A 31 -5.02 1.08 0.09
CA VAL A 31 -5.38 1.39 1.48
C VAL A 31 -6.80 1.94 1.48
N PRO A 32 -7.74 1.31 2.21
CA PRO A 32 -9.11 1.80 2.33
C PRO A 32 -9.16 3.22 2.89
N GLY A 33 -9.95 4.10 2.26
CA GLY A 33 -10.08 5.51 2.65
C GLY A 33 -8.81 6.34 2.46
N LEU A 34 -7.89 5.90 1.59
CA LEU A 34 -6.70 6.70 1.25
C LEU A 34 -7.00 7.82 0.26
N PHE A 35 -7.92 7.59 -0.67
CA PHE A 35 -8.34 8.57 -1.67
C PHE A 35 -9.85 8.77 -1.56
N GLU A 36 -10.28 9.97 -1.20
CA GLU A 36 -11.69 10.32 -1.03
C GLU A 36 -12.02 11.66 -1.70
N GLY A 37 -13.28 11.82 -2.13
CA GLY A 37 -13.79 13.06 -2.71
C GLY A 37 -12.93 13.61 -3.86
N ASP A 38 -12.37 14.79 -3.66
CA ASP A 38 -11.57 15.49 -4.66
C ASP A 38 -10.24 14.77 -4.95
N GLU A 39 -9.64 14.10 -3.96
CA GLU A 39 -8.38 13.36 -4.13
C GLU A 39 -8.56 12.17 -5.08
N TYR A 40 -9.68 11.45 -4.93
CA TYR A 40 -10.04 10.37 -5.85
C TYR A 40 -10.24 10.92 -7.27
N THR A 41 -10.99 12.01 -7.41
CA THR A 41 -11.24 12.62 -8.73
C THR A 41 -9.94 13.04 -9.42
N ASN A 42 -9.00 13.62 -8.66
CA ASN A 42 -7.69 14.01 -9.16
C ASN A 42 -6.86 12.79 -9.60
N LEU A 43 -6.81 11.74 -8.78
CA LEU A 43 -6.13 10.48 -9.13
C LEU A 43 -6.65 9.91 -10.45
N MET A 44 -7.98 9.87 -10.64
CA MET A 44 -8.59 9.34 -11.86
C MET A 44 -8.26 10.20 -13.08
N SER A 45 -8.22 11.52 -12.92
CA SER A 45 -7.80 12.44 -13.99
C SER A 45 -6.34 12.19 -14.40
N GLU A 46 -5.44 12.05 -13.43
CA GLU A 46 -4.02 11.75 -13.68
C GLU A 46 -3.83 10.38 -14.36
N CYS A 47 -4.57 9.36 -13.91
CA CYS A 47 -4.53 8.03 -14.52
C CYS A 47 -4.99 8.08 -15.99
N ARG A 48 -6.06 8.82 -16.31
CA ARG A 48 -6.51 9.01 -17.70
C ARG A 48 -5.47 9.77 -18.54
N ALA A 49 -4.86 10.80 -17.97
CA ALA A 49 -3.79 11.56 -18.62
C ALA A 49 -2.54 10.71 -18.89
N SER A 50 -2.28 9.70 -18.06
CA SER A 50 -1.17 8.75 -18.24
C SER A 50 -1.35 7.73 -19.38
N GLY A 51 -2.47 7.81 -20.11
CA GLY A 51 -2.76 6.97 -21.27
C GLY A 51 -3.77 5.85 -21.01
N MET A 52 -4.43 5.84 -19.85
CA MET A 52 -5.51 4.90 -19.52
C MET A 52 -6.89 5.47 -19.91
N GLN A 53 -7.06 5.81 -21.20
CA GLN A 53 -8.31 6.36 -21.70
C GLN A 53 -9.33 5.25 -22.06
N GLY A 54 -10.63 5.58 -21.97
CA GLY A 54 -11.72 4.71 -22.42
C GLY A 54 -12.13 3.61 -21.43
N LEU A 55 -11.57 3.60 -20.23
CA LEU A 55 -11.97 2.72 -19.13
C LEU A 55 -13.00 3.43 -18.25
N ASP A 56 -13.90 2.65 -17.64
CA ASP A 56 -14.71 3.17 -16.54
C ASP A 56 -13.85 3.42 -15.29
N ASP A 57 -14.42 4.10 -14.29
CA ASP A 57 -13.67 4.44 -13.09
C ASP A 57 -13.26 3.21 -12.26
N ALA A 58 -14.06 2.15 -12.26
CA ALA A 58 -13.71 0.94 -11.52
C ALA A 58 -12.54 0.19 -12.19
N GLU A 59 -12.55 0.07 -13.51
CA GLU A 59 -11.52 -0.56 -14.32
C GLU A 59 -10.22 0.24 -14.28
N LEU A 60 -10.31 1.57 -14.34
CA LEU A 60 -9.17 2.46 -14.24
C LEU A 60 -8.49 2.36 -12.88
N PHE A 61 -9.28 2.34 -11.79
CA PHE A 61 -8.73 2.16 -10.44
C PHE A 61 -8.12 0.76 -10.27
N ALA A 62 -8.77 -0.29 -10.78
CA ALA A 62 -8.21 -1.65 -10.75
C ALA A 62 -6.88 -1.76 -11.55
N ARG A 63 -6.76 -1.04 -12.67
CA ARG A 63 -5.51 -0.91 -13.44
C ARG A 63 -4.43 -0.20 -12.64
N PHE A 64 -4.77 0.91 -11.98
CA PHE A 64 -3.89 1.64 -11.09
C PHE A 64 -3.37 0.73 -9.95
N THR A 65 -4.26 0.02 -9.24
CA THR A 65 -3.91 -0.91 -8.17
C THR A 65 -2.95 -2.00 -8.65
N LYS A 66 -3.16 -2.58 -9.84
CA LYS A 66 -2.21 -3.54 -10.43
C LYS A 66 -0.85 -2.92 -10.72
N GLN A 67 -0.81 -1.66 -11.13
CA GLN A 67 0.43 -0.95 -11.37
C GLN A 67 1.18 -0.65 -10.07
N VAL A 68 0.46 -0.32 -8.99
CA VAL A 68 1.03 -0.18 -7.64
C VAL A 68 1.64 -1.52 -7.20
N GLN A 69 0.87 -2.61 -7.23
CA GLN A 69 1.35 -3.95 -6.83
C GLN A 69 2.61 -4.40 -7.58
N ARG A 70 2.76 -3.99 -8.85
CA ARG A 70 3.92 -4.40 -9.67
C ARG A 70 5.18 -3.57 -9.41
N ASN A 71 5.02 -2.31 -9.02
CA ASN A 71 6.14 -1.37 -8.99
C ASN A 71 6.50 -0.88 -7.58
N LEU A 72 5.64 -1.09 -6.59
CA LEU A 72 5.89 -0.74 -5.20
C LEU A 72 6.42 -1.96 -4.44
N HIS A 73 7.68 -1.89 -4.03
CA HIS A 73 8.31 -2.88 -3.17
C HIS A 73 8.44 -2.32 -1.77
N ILE A 74 7.89 -3.01 -0.77
CA ILE A 74 7.91 -2.56 0.62
C ILE A 74 8.88 -3.42 1.42
N VAL A 75 9.83 -2.78 2.11
CA VAL A 75 10.83 -3.44 2.94
C VAL A 75 10.64 -2.99 4.38
N PHE A 76 10.32 -3.93 5.27
CA PHE A 76 10.21 -3.69 6.72
C PHE A 76 11.52 -4.05 7.42
N THR A 77 12.08 -3.10 8.18
CA THR A 77 13.15 -3.38 9.13
C THR A 77 12.57 -3.46 10.54
N MET A 78 12.67 -4.63 11.16
CA MET A 78 12.17 -4.92 12.50
C MET A 78 13.27 -5.52 13.36
N ASN A 79 13.28 -5.20 14.66
CA ASN A 79 14.20 -5.79 15.62
C ASN A 79 13.53 -6.99 16.31
N PRO A 80 14.01 -8.23 16.10
CA PRO A 80 13.43 -9.41 16.74
C PRO A 80 13.59 -9.43 18.27
N ALA A 81 14.48 -8.60 18.83
CA ALA A 81 14.61 -8.44 20.28
C ALA A 81 13.50 -7.58 20.91
N ASN A 82 12.64 -6.94 20.10
CA ASN A 82 11.53 -6.15 20.57
C ASN A 82 10.38 -7.06 21.02
N PRO A 83 9.88 -6.98 22.27
CA PRO A 83 8.77 -7.80 22.74
C PRO A 83 7.47 -7.61 21.94
N ASP A 84 7.29 -6.46 21.28
CA ASP A 84 6.15 -6.20 20.41
C ASP A 84 6.23 -6.93 19.06
N PHE A 85 7.38 -7.52 18.71
CA PHE A 85 7.59 -8.23 17.44
C PHE A 85 6.56 -9.33 17.24
N TYR A 86 6.34 -10.17 18.26
CA TYR A 86 5.38 -11.29 18.19
C TYR A 86 3.92 -10.83 18.13
N ASN A 87 3.60 -9.74 18.83
CA ASN A 87 2.25 -9.15 18.78
C ASN A 87 1.96 -8.60 17.38
N ARG A 88 2.94 -7.91 16.77
CA ARG A 88 2.83 -7.36 15.41
C ARG A 88 2.79 -8.45 14.34
N SER A 89 3.51 -9.57 14.53
CA SER A 89 3.43 -10.71 13.61
C SER A 89 2.07 -11.39 13.60
N ASN A 90 1.38 -11.46 14.75
CA ASN A 90 0.04 -12.03 14.83
C ASN A 90 -1.05 -11.09 14.30
N SER A 91 -0.91 -9.77 14.51
CA SER A 91 -1.92 -8.79 14.08
C SER A 91 -1.87 -8.48 12.58
N SER A 92 -0.75 -8.78 11.90
CA SER A 92 -0.52 -8.33 10.52
C SER A 92 0.14 -9.41 9.67
N PRO A 93 -0.59 -10.50 9.34
CA PRO A 93 -0.03 -11.67 8.66
C PRO A 93 0.46 -11.38 7.22
N ALA A 94 -0.04 -10.35 6.53
CA ALA A 94 0.46 -10.03 5.19
C ALA A 94 1.90 -9.49 5.22
N LEU A 95 2.36 -8.89 6.33
CA LEU A 95 3.75 -8.46 6.52
C LEU A 95 4.74 -9.64 6.52
N PHE A 96 4.27 -10.86 6.75
CA PHE A 96 5.11 -12.06 6.84
C PHE A 96 4.83 -13.07 5.72
N ASN A 97 3.64 -13.02 5.12
CA ASN A 97 3.22 -13.96 4.07
C ASN A 97 3.26 -13.38 2.65
N ARG A 98 3.35 -12.06 2.48
CA ARG A 98 3.26 -11.39 1.17
C ARG A 98 4.37 -10.35 0.90
N CYS A 99 5.47 -10.44 1.64
CA CYS A 99 6.69 -9.70 1.35
C CYS A 99 7.52 -10.41 0.26
#